data_AF-A0A3A4SUN1-F1
#
_entry.id   AF-A0A3A4SUN1-F1
#
_cell.length_a   1.000
_cell.length_b   1.000
_cell.length_c   1.000
_cell.angle_alpha   90.00
_cell.angle_beta   90.00
_cell.angle_gamma   90.00
#
_symmetry.space_group_name_H-M   'P 1'
#
loop_
_entity.id
_entity.type
_entity.pdbx_description
1 polymer ?
#
loop_
_entity_poly.entity_id
_entity_poly.type
_entity_poly.pdbx_seq_one_letter_code
_entity_poly.pdbx_strand_id
1 'polypeptide(L)'
;MKTNNLHQAEKKETVAPLRQSLQESLAHMQKHCNDCPKCRTECAFLRKYGTPREIASNYDSFQNQHLTLACECNLCGLCGAVCPKALHPEEMFLEMRREAVDRKMVPLPEHHALLAYERRGVSGRFSYYMLPKNCHTVFFPGCAFPGTRPEQTLRIFDHLQKVDPSLGMVLDCCCKPSHDLGRSDYFQAMMDEMKSFLVEHGIRKIITACPNCHQIFKTYGTPLEVTTVYELLLQCGLPDSVSVEGVSAVSVHDPCVARFESAIQDAVRKLAVLSGFALVSMPHERCKAICCGEGGNVGAVAPEFSEVWTTRRREEAGGRLLLTYCAGCAGNLSRHTPTAHILDAVLDPESAVSGKIRVSKSPWTYLNRLKVKQILKKKNSAGAVTRERLFSADPPIEKKVWGRIIMLVFFAAVIGALHGAGGMRFLDPGFLRQWVASWGVFAPVLYIVVYTLAPVFFMPGLPITIAGGILFGPVWGVVYTIIGATSGACAAFLVARYAARDWIQARLRSPRWKRLDEGVSRHGWKIVAFTRLIPVFPFNLLNYAFGLTSIPLGHYALASFVCMLPACIAFIVFSSSLPDMVRGRISPEFIIGLALIGIVMSVPVLHRIFKHKFKNK
;
A
#
# COMPACT_ATOMS: atom_id res chain seq x y z
N MET A 1 -37.72 -4.24 -42.50
CA MET A 1 -37.73 -2.79 -42.19
C MET A 1 -36.57 -2.55 -41.24
N LYS A 2 -35.43 -1.99 -41.68
CA LYS A 2 -35.13 -0.53 -41.67
C LYS A 2 -35.52 0.05 -40.30
N THR A 3 -34.66 0.52 -39.39
CA THR A 3 -33.40 1.28 -39.49
C THR A 3 -32.92 1.51 -38.05
N ASN A 4 -31.64 1.30 -37.75
CA ASN A 4 -30.80 2.19 -36.91
C ASN A 4 -29.38 1.63 -36.79
N ASN A 5 -28.74 1.45 -37.95
CA ASN A 5 -27.33 1.75 -38.10
C ASN A 5 -27.27 3.26 -38.33
N LEU A 6 -26.70 4.02 -37.38
CA LEU A 6 -26.13 5.37 -37.53
C LEU A 6 -25.87 5.93 -36.12
N HIS A 7 -24.82 5.45 -35.43
CA HIS A 7 -24.10 6.20 -34.38
C HIS A 7 -22.82 5.47 -33.87
N GLN A 8 -22.09 4.81 -34.77
CA GLN A 8 -20.68 4.43 -34.53
C GLN A 8 -19.83 4.70 -35.79
N ALA A 9 -20.13 5.79 -36.50
CA ALA A 9 -19.22 6.32 -37.50
C ALA A 9 -18.04 6.97 -36.76
N GLU A 10 -16.91 6.27 -36.75
CA GLU A 10 -15.56 6.80 -36.92
C GLU A 10 -15.26 8.16 -36.26
N LYS A 11 -14.88 8.12 -34.98
CA LYS A 11 -13.61 8.76 -34.61
C LYS A 11 -12.52 7.69 -34.69
N LYS A 12 -12.01 7.46 -35.91
CA LYS A 12 -10.62 7.00 -36.06
C LYS A 12 -9.76 8.14 -35.52
N GLU A 13 -9.57 8.19 -34.20
CA GLU A 13 -8.34 8.78 -33.69
C GLU A 13 -7.22 8.03 -34.38
N THR A 14 -6.48 8.72 -35.25
CA THR A 14 -5.25 8.21 -35.85
C THR A 14 -4.40 7.68 -34.71
N VAL A 15 -4.36 6.35 -34.59
CA VAL A 15 -3.73 5.68 -33.46
C VAL A 15 -2.24 5.98 -33.55
N ALA A 16 -1.70 6.58 -32.48
CA ALA A 16 -0.27 6.78 -32.40
C ALA A 16 0.43 5.42 -32.57
N PRO A 17 1.40 5.32 -33.49
CA PRO A 17 2.17 4.09 -33.65
C PRO A 17 2.82 3.73 -32.32
N LEU A 18 3.07 2.43 -32.10
CA LEU A 18 3.86 1.98 -30.96
C LEU A 18 5.18 2.75 -30.92
N ARG A 19 5.71 3.01 -29.72
CA ARG A 19 7.08 3.52 -29.56
C ARG A 19 8.04 2.71 -30.44
N GLN A 20 8.90 3.39 -31.18
CA GLN A 20 9.87 2.75 -32.07
C GLN A 20 10.72 1.70 -31.33
N SER A 21 11.19 2.03 -30.11
CA SER A 21 11.94 1.11 -29.26
C SER A 21 11.19 -0.18 -28.91
N LEU A 22 9.86 -0.08 -28.71
CA LEU A 22 9.02 -1.26 -28.47
C LEU A 22 8.85 -2.09 -29.75
N GLN A 23 8.61 -1.45 -30.90
CA GLN A 23 8.51 -2.15 -32.18
C GLN A 23 9.78 -2.94 -32.49
N GLU A 24 10.95 -2.33 -32.31
CA GLU A 24 12.26 -2.96 -32.50
C GLU A 24 12.46 -4.13 -31.52
N SER A 25 12.12 -3.94 -30.24
CA SER A 25 12.25 -4.99 -29.22
C SER A 25 11.34 -6.19 -29.49
N LEU A 26 10.09 -5.96 -29.90
CA LEU A 26 9.14 -7.00 -30.28
C LEU A 26 9.64 -7.77 -31.51
N ALA A 27 10.02 -7.06 -32.57
CA ALA A 27 10.54 -7.67 -33.80
C ALA A 27 11.82 -8.48 -33.54
N HIS A 28 12.71 -7.96 -32.69
CA HIS A 28 13.93 -8.66 -32.28
C HIS A 28 13.59 -9.97 -31.56
N MET A 29 12.65 -9.95 -30.61
CA MET A 29 12.24 -11.15 -29.90
C MET A 29 11.57 -12.18 -30.81
N GLN A 30 10.68 -11.73 -31.71
CA GLN A 30 10.02 -12.59 -32.69
C GLN A 30 11.04 -13.28 -33.61
N LYS A 31 12.03 -12.54 -34.10
CA LYS A 31 13.04 -13.05 -35.03
C LYS A 31 14.01 -14.02 -34.37
N HIS A 32 14.49 -13.71 -33.17
CA HIS A 32 15.66 -14.39 -32.61
C HIS A 32 15.36 -15.42 -31.50
N CYS A 33 14.23 -15.33 -30.79
CA CYS A 33 13.91 -16.28 -29.72
C CYS A 33 13.37 -17.58 -30.32
N ASN A 34 13.99 -18.74 -30.08
CA ASN A 34 13.59 -20.01 -30.70
C ASN A 34 12.60 -20.86 -29.85
N ASP A 35 11.83 -20.24 -28.96
CA ASP A 35 10.83 -20.90 -28.10
C ASP A 35 11.37 -22.03 -27.19
N CYS A 36 12.68 -22.04 -26.90
CA CYS A 36 13.23 -23.03 -25.97
C CYS A 36 12.65 -22.84 -24.54
N PRO A 37 12.53 -23.92 -23.74
CA PRO A 37 11.80 -23.87 -22.48
C PRO A 37 12.58 -23.21 -21.32
N LYS A 38 13.89 -22.96 -21.46
CA LYS A 38 14.79 -22.61 -20.33
C LYS A 38 14.29 -21.44 -19.48
N CYS A 39 13.93 -20.32 -20.11
CA CYS A 39 13.45 -19.14 -19.37
C CYS A 39 12.07 -19.37 -18.72
N ARG A 40 11.21 -20.20 -19.35
CA ARG A 40 9.91 -20.57 -18.80
C ARG A 40 10.08 -21.48 -17.60
N THR A 41 10.97 -22.48 -17.65
CA THR A 41 11.23 -23.38 -16.52
C THR A 41 11.58 -22.61 -15.24
N GLU A 42 12.36 -21.53 -15.37
CA GLU A 42 12.86 -20.77 -14.23
C GLU A 42 11.93 -19.65 -13.72
N CYS A 43 10.95 -19.22 -14.53
CA CYS A 43 10.20 -17.99 -14.26
C CYS A 43 8.68 -18.23 -14.19
N ALA A 44 8.09 -18.04 -13.00
CA ALA A 44 6.64 -18.17 -12.79
C ALA A 44 5.79 -17.32 -13.76
N PHE A 45 6.25 -16.10 -14.05
CA PHE A 45 5.60 -15.20 -15.01
C PHE A 45 5.57 -15.80 -16.43
N LEU A 46 6.72 -16.28 -16.94
CA LEU A 46 6.80 -16.88 -18.27
C LEU A 46 6.16 -18.27 -18.34
N ARG A 47 6.00 -18.99 -17.22
CA ARG A 47 5.18 -20.21 -17.19
C ARG A 47 3.72 -19.89 -17.50
N LYS A 48 3.18 -18.82 -16.89
CA LYS A 48 1.79 -18.38 -17.08
C LYS A 48 1.54 -17.79 -18.48
N TYR A 49 2.42 -16.91 -18.96
CA TYR A 49 2.17 -16.11 -20.16
C TYR A 49 2.78 -16.63 -21.45
N GLY A 50 3.68 -17.61 -21.40
CA GLY A 50 4.32 -18.17 -22.59
C GLY A 50 5.77 -17.72 -22.78
N THR A 51 6.35 -18.07 -23.93
CA THR A 51 7.71 -17.68 -24.31
C THR A 51 7.77 -16.18 -24.60
N PRO A 52 8.96 -15.57 -24.53
CA PRO A 52 9.15 -14.19 -24.97
C PRO A 52 8.70 -13.92 -26.42
N ARG A 53 8.91 -14.87 -27.35
CA ARG A 53 8.40 -14.75 -28.72
C ARG A 53 6.87 -14.81 -28.77
N GLU A 54 6.23 -15.75 -28.09
CA GLU A 54 4.77 -15.84 -28.05
C GLU A 54 4.15 -14.53 -27.53
N ILE A 55 4.70 -13.96 -26.46
CA ILE A 55 4.26 -12.67 -25.91
C ILE A 55 4.50 -11.55 -26.94
N ALA A 56 5.64 -11.55 -27.62
CA ALA A 56 5.96 -10.53 -28.61
C ALA A 56 5.09 -10.62 -29.88
N SER A 57 4.77 -11.83 -30.35
CA SER A 57 3.94 -12.08 -31.53
C SER A 57 2.47 -11.72 -31.28
N ASN A 58 1.99 -11.94 -30.06
CA ASN A 58 0.60 -11.68 -29.69
C ASN A 58 0.38 -10.28 -29.10
N TYR A 59 1.42 -9.44 -29.03
CA TYR A 59 1.31 -8.13 -28.41
C TYR A 59 0.34 -7.23 -29.18
N ASP A 60 -0.68 -6.76 -28.47
CA ASP A 60 -1.71 -5.88 -29.02
C ASP A 60 -1.97 -4.73 -28.04
N SER A 61 -1.56 -3.54 -28.44
CA SER A 61 -1.70 -2.32 -27.62
C SER A 61 -3.13 -1.79 -27.49
N PHE A 62 -4.12 -2.41 -28.15
CA PHE A 62 -5.54 -2.14 -27.93
C PHE A 62 -6.12 -2.97 -26.79
N GLN A 63 -5.42 -4.02 -26.37
CA GLN A 63 -5.87 -4.88 -25.28
C GLN A 63 -5.24 -4.42 -23.96
N ASN A 64 -6.09 -3.98 -23.03
CA ASN A 64 -5.66 -3.55 -21.70
C ASN A 64 -4.79 -4.60 -21.00
N GLN A 65 -5.10 -5.89 -21.17
CA GLN A 65 -4.32 -6.99 -20.62
C GLN A 65 -2.86 -6.98 -21.12
N HIS A 66 -2.63 -6.71 -22.40
CA HIS A 66 -1.28 -6.65 -22.98
C HIS A 66 -0.50 -5.43 -22.53
N LEU A 67 -1.19 -4.31 -22.28
CA LEU A 67 -0.56 -3.10 -21.70
C LEU A 67 -0.15 -3.31 -20.25
N THR A 68 -0.91 -4.08 -19.47
CA THR A 68 -0.64 -4.21 -18.03
C THR A 68 0.14 -5.47 -17.65
N LEU A 69 0.20 -6.52 -18.48
CA LEU A 69 0.85 -7.78 -18.10
C LEU A 69 2.33 -7.60 -17.73
N ALA A 70 3.03 -6.67 -18.38
CA ALA A 70 4.43 -6.42 -18.08
C ALA A 70 4.64 -5.90 -16.64
N CYS A 71 3.60 -5.33 -16.01
CA CYS A 71 3.61 -4.93 -14.60
C CYS A 71 3.69 -6.12 -13.63
N GLU A 72 3.41 -7.35 -14.09
CA GLU A 72 3.55 -8.58 -13.30
C GLU A 72 4.96 -9.21 -13.41
N CYS A 73 5.84 -8.67 -14.27
CA CYS A 73 7.23 -9.09 -14.41
C CYS A 73 8.17 -8.31 -13.48
N ASN A 74 9.08 -8.96 -12.77
CA ASN A 74 10.01 -8.26 -11.86
C ASN A 74 11.18 -7.53 -12.55
N LEU A 75 11.29 -7.61 -13.88
CA LEU A 75 12.44 -7.12 -14.66
C LEU A 75 13.79 -7.64 -14.09
N CYS A 76 13.81 -8.90 -13.63
CA CYS A 76 14.94 -9.43 -12.86
C CYS A 76 16.10 -9.96 -13.71
N GLY A 77 15.94 -10.01 -15.04
CA GLY A 77 16.95 -10.48 -16.00
C GLY A 77 17.32 -11.96 -15.92
N LEU A 78 16.61 -12.78 -15.12
CA LEU A 78 16.90 -14.22 -15.05
C LEU A 78 16.65 -14.89 -16.41
N CYS A 79 15.62 -14.44 -17.14
CA CYS A 79 15.32 -14.90 -18.49
C CYS A 79 16.50 -14.71 -19.44
N GLY A 80 17.18 -13.56 -19.41
CA GLY A 80 18.36 -13.33 -20.24
C GLY A 80 19.55 -14.18 -19.82
N ALA A 81 19.80 -14.32 -18.50
CA ALA A 81 20.91 -15.12 -17.99
C ALA A 81 20.83 -16.62 -18.32
N VAL A 82 19.63 -17.17 -18.51
CA VAL A 82 19.44 -18.58 -18.89
C VAL A 82 19.18 -18.77 -20.38
N CYS A 83 19.12 -17.69 -21.16
CA CYS A 83 18.82 -17.73 -22.58
C CYS A 83 20.02 -18.24 -23.38
N PRO A 84 19.89 -19.32 -24.17
CA PRO A 84 20.99 -19.84 -24.99
C PRO A 84 21.32 -18.93 -26.19
N LYS A 85 20.46 -17.96 -26.49
CA LYS A 85 20.63 -16.97 -27.56
C LYS A 85 21.07 -15.60 -27.03
N ALA A 86 21.33 -15.47 -25.72
CA ALA A 86 21.68 -14.21 -25.07
C ALA A 86 20.69 -13.06 -25.37
N LEU A 87 19.39 -13.39 -25.45
CA LEU A 87 18.33 -12.39 -25.60
C LEU A 87 17.95 -11.82 -24.25
N HIS A 88 17.43 -10.59 -24.24
CA HIS A 88 17.06 -9.86 -23.02
C HIS A 88 15.55 -9.54 -22.95
N PRO A 89 14.68 -10.53 -22.65
CA PRO A 89 13.24 -10.30 -22.56
C PRO A 89 12.83 -9.23 -21.54
N GLU A 90 13.60 -9.06 -20.48
CA GLU A 90 13.40 -8.01 -19.49
C GLU A 90 13.43 -6.59 -20.08
N GLU A 91 14.23 -6.34 -21.11
CA GLU A 91 14.28 -5.04 -21.78
C GLU A 91 13.02 -4.81 -22.61
N MET A 92 12.56 -5.83 -23.34
CA MET A 92 11.27 -5.80 -24.05
C MET A 92 10.12 -5.54 -23.06
N PHE A 93 10.10 -6.18 -21.90
CA PHE A 93 9.06 -5.94 -20.89
C PHE A 93 9.13 -4.52 -20.30
N LEU A 94 10.32 -3.92 -20.20
CA LEU A 94 10.45 -2.52 -19.81
C LEU A 94 9.88 -1.59 -20.89
N GLU A 95 10.13 -1.86 -22.18
CA GLU A 95 9.51 -1.11 -23.29
C GLU A 95 7.98 -1.25 -23.29
N MET A 96 7.45 -2.43 -22.99
CA MET A 96 5.99 -2.63 -22.83
C MET A 96 5.42 -1.77 -21.69
N ARG A 97 6.14 -1.62 -20.57
CA ARG A 97 5.72 -0.73 -19.47
C ARG A 97 5.76 0.75 -19.89
N ARG A 98 6.76 1.15 -20.67
CA ARG A 98 6.88 2.53 -21.21
C ARG A 98 5.70 2.86 -22.13
N GLU A 99 5.37 1.97 -23.07
CA GLU A 99 4.19 2.10 -23.93
C GLU A 99 2.89 2.18 -23.09
N ALA A 100 2.76 1.38 -22.04
CA ALA A 100 1.60 1.41 -21.17
C ALA A 100 1.47 2.72 -20.38
N VAL A 101 2.59 3.40 -20.05
CA VAL A 101 2.59 4.74 -19.46
C VAL A 101 2.14 5.78 -20.49
N ASP A 102 2.66 5.73 -21.71
CA ASP A 102 2.27 6.65 -22.80
C ASP A 102 0.77 6.54 -23.12
N ARG A 103 0.23 5.32 -23.07
CA ARG A 103 -1.21 5.03 -23.22
C ARG A 103 -2.04 5.28 -21.96
N LYS A 104 -1.44 5.83 -20.89
CA LYS A 104 -2.11 6.18 -19.62
C LYS A 104 -2.75 5.00 -18.90
N MET A 105 -2.27 3.78 -19.16
CA MET A 105 -2.70 2.56 -18.46
C MET A 105 -1.88 2.30 -17.20
N VAL A 106 -0.62 2.77 -17.16
CA VAL A 106 0.30 2.69 -16.03
C VAL A 106 0.64 4.13 -15.61
N PRO A 107 0.72 4.45 -14.29
CA PRO A 107 0.73 3.55 -13.15
C PRO A 107 -0.61 2.92 -12.79
N LEU A 108 -0.57 1.64 -12.40
CA LEU A 108 -1.69 0.94 -11.82
C LEU A 108 -2.02 1.48 -10.42
N PRO A 109 -3.27 1.33 -9.95
CA PRO A 109 -3.65 1.63 -8.57
C PRO A 109 -2.72 1.06 -7.50
N GLU A 110 -2.28 -0.17 -7.74
CA GLU A 110 -1.43 -0.96 -6.86
C GLU A 110 -0.04 -0.31 -6.71
N HIS A 111 0.38 0.55 -7.66
CA HIS A 111 1.64 1.31 -7.62
C HIS A 111 1.60 2.54 -6.71
N HIS A 112 0.43 2.93 -6.18
CA HIS A 112 0.29 4.15 -5.39
C HIS A 112 1.23 4.19 -4.17
N ALA A 113 1.39 3.07 -3.46
CA ALA A 113 2.27 3.02 -2.29
C ALA A 113 3.75 3.22 -2.66
N LEU A 114 4.20 2.62 -3.76
CA LEU A 114 5.56 2.74 -4.28
C LEU A 114 5.85 4.15 -4.77
N LEU A 115 4.93 4.75 -5.56
CA LEU A 115 5.09 6.13 -6.04
C LEU A 115 5.04 7.15 -4.90
N ALA A 116 4.21 6.92 -3.88
CA ALA A 116 4.19 7.77 -2.69
C ALA A 116 5.50 7.65 -1.88
N TYR A 117 6.10 6.45 -1.83
CA TYR A 117 7.41 6.24 -1.23
C TYR A 117 8.50 7.00 -1.98
N GLU A 118 8.54 6.90 -3.31
CA GLU A 118 9.50 7.61 -4.17
C GLU A 118 9.33 9.14 -4.05
N ARG A 119 8.10 9.64 -4.14
CA ARG A 119 7.78 11.09 -4.00
C ARG A 119 8.28 11.65 -2.67
N ARG A 120 8.06 10.94 -1.56
CA ARG A 120 8.65 11.33 -0.27
C ARG A 120 10.16 11.22 -0.32
N GLY A 121 10.69 10.18 -0.96
CA GLY A 121 12.10 9.94 -1.17
C GLY A 121 12.87 11.11 -1.75
N VAL A 122 12.33 11.73 -2.80
CA VAL A 122 12.93 12.86 -3.52
C VAL A 122 12.59 14.23 -2.91
N SER A 123 11.59 14.31 -2.04
CA SER A 123 11.17 15.59 -1.45
C SER A 123 12.27 16.25 -0.63
N GLY A 124 12.32 17.58 -0.65
CA GLY A 124 13.27 18.38 0.14
C GLY A 124 13.28 18.01 1.62
N ARG A 125 12.16 17.54 2.17
CA ARG A 125 12.08 17.06 3.56
C ARG A 125 13.02 15.89 3.85
N PHE A 126 13.17 14.94 2.92
CA PHE A 126 13.97 13.73 3.10
C PHE A 126 15.24 13.68 2.26
N SER A 127 15.40 14.58 1.29
CA SER A 127 16.65 14.76 0.57
C SER A 127 17.56 15.75 1.28
N TYR A 128 18.86 15.52 1.19
CA TYR A 128 19.90 16.44 1.68
C TYR A 128 21.25 16.08 1.06
N TYR A 129 21.93 17.09 0.56
CA TYR A 129 23.24 17.00 -0.07
C TYR A 129 24.20 17.75 0.84
N MET A 130 25.26 17.08 1.28
CA MET A 130 26.34 17.69 2.04
C MET A 130 27.64 17.43 1.28
N LEU A 131 28.20 18.49 0.68
CA LEU A 131 29.44 18.45 -0.09
C LEU A 131 30.49 19.29 0.65
N PRO A 132 31.42 18.66 1.40
CA PRO A 132 32.53 19.38 2.04
C PRO A 132 33.39 20.15 1.05
N LYS A 133 34.25 21.04 1.56
CA LYS A 133 35.24 21.74 0.73
C LYS A 133 36.13 20.73 0.01
N ASN A 134 36.38 20.94 -1.29
CA ASN A 134 37.15 20.05 -2.16
C ASN A 134 36.54 18.63 -2.32
N CYS A 135 35.24 18.48 -2.10
CA CYS A 135 34.54 17.21 -2.30
C CYS A 135 34.50 16.85 -3.79
N HIS A 136 35.06 15.69 -4.14
CA HIS A 136 34.99 15.10 -5.48
C HIS A 136 34.25 13.76 -5.51
N THR A 137 33.96 13.21 -4.34
CA THR A 137 33.32 11.91 -4.17
C THR A 137 32.15 12.03 -3.21
N VAL A 138 31.02 11.38 -3.53
CA VAL A 138 29.86 11.32 -2.61
C VAL A 138 29.46 9.89 -2.31
N PHE A 139 29.11 9.64 -1.05
CA PHE A 139 28.43 8.43 -0.64
C PHE A 139 26.91 8.58 -0.81
N PHE A 140 26.32 7.68 -1.59
CA PHE A 140 24.90 7.59 -1.88
C PHE A 140 24.34 6.28 -1.28
N PRO A 141 23.84 6.30 -0.03
CA PRO A 141 23.35 5.09 0.64
C PRO A 141 22.02 4.54 0.04
N GLY A 142 21.38 5.32 -0.83
CA GLY A 142 20.04 5.03 -1.34
C GLY A 142 18.93 5.48 -0.39
N CYS A 143 17.67 5.30 -0.82
CA CYS A 143 16.52 5.86 -0.11
C CYS A 143 16.03 5.00 1.08
N ALA A 144 16.19 3.67 1.01
CA ALA A 144 15.68 2.74 2.02
C ALA A 144 16.67 2.51 3.16
N PHE A 145 17.97 2.42 2.85
CA PHE A 145 19.01 2.04 3.80
C PHE A 145 19.08 3.00 5.01
N PRO A 146 19.09 4.33 4.85
CA PRO A 146 19.09 5.27 5.98
C PRO A 146 17.84 5.22 6.86
N GLY A 147 16.72 4.75 6.32
CA GLY A 147 15.48 4.59 7.09
C GLY A 147 15.42 3.28 7.86
N THR A 148 15.85 2.18 7.22
CA THR A 148 15.83 0.84 7.82
C THR A 148 16.99 0.60 8.79
N ARG A 149 18.16 1.19 8.50
CA ARG A 149 19.46 0.99 9.15
C ARG A 149 20.21 2.32 9.32
N PRO A 150 19.65 3.28 10.09
CA PRO A 150 20.23 4.61 10.23
C PRO A 150 21.63 4.58 10.86
N GLU A 151 21.85 3.69 11.83
CA GLU A 151 23.13 3.58 12.53
C GLU A 151 24.22 3.01 11.63
N GLN A 152 23.94 1.91 10.91
CA GLN A 152 24.87 1.35 9.94
C GLN A 152 25.20 2.36 8.83
N THR A 153 24.21 3.14 8.38
CA THR A 153 24.44 4.21 7.39
C THR A 153 25.48 5.23 7.88
N LEU A 154 25.37 5.67 9.13
CA LEU A 154 26.29 6.65 9.73
C LEU A 154 27.66 6.01 10.03
N ARG A 155 27.71 4.79 10.56
CA ARG A 155 28.97 4.08 10.84
C ARG A 155 29.80 3.85 9.57
N ILE A 156 29.14 3.45 8.47
CA ILE A 156 29.80 3.33 7.16
C ILE A 156 30.32 4.68 6.69
N PHE A 157 29.50 5.72 6.76
CA PHE A 157 29.93 7.04 6.31
C PHE A 157 31.12 7.57 7.13
N ASP A 158 31.07 7.43 8.44
CA ASP A 158 32.14 7.85 9.35
C ASP A 158 33.44 7.07 9.08
N HIS A 159 33.34 5.76 8.78
CA HIS A 159 34.49 4.96 8.36
C HIS A 159 35.09 5.48 7.05
N LEU A 160 34.26 5.71 6.03
CA LEU A 160 34.74 6.22 4.76
C LEU A 160 35.34 7.64 4.88
N GLN A 161 34.81 8.48 5.78
CA GLN A 161 35.35 9.81 6.06
C GLN A 161 36.71 9.78 6.78
N LYS A 162 37.04 8.72 7.53
CA LYS A 162 38.40 8.54 8.07
C LYS A 162 39.43 8.36 6.95
N VAL A 163 39.01 7.78 5.82
CA VAL A 163 39.85 7.52 4.64
C VAL A 163 39.90 8.73 3.73
N ASP A 164 38.76 9.36 3.47
CA ASP A 164 38.62 10.60 2.69
C ASP A 164 37.83 11.65 3.49
N PRO A 165 38.51 12.58 4.19
CA PRO A 165 37.85 13.65 4.94
C PRO A 165 37.01 14.60 4.08
N SER A 166 37.22 14.64 2.76
CA SER A 166 36.45 15.47 1.82
C SER A 166 35.15 14.80 1.35
N LEU A 167 34.94 13.52 1.66
CA LEU A 167 33.80 12.73 1.22
C LEU A 167 32.46 13.36 1.64
N GLY A 168 31.61 13.64 0.65
CA GLY A 168 30.25 14.09 0.86
C GLY A 168 29.24 12.94 1.03
N MET A 169 28.04 13.27 1.49
CA MET A 169 26.90 12.33 1.49
C MET A 169 25.71 12.96 0.78
N VAL A 170 25.05 12.17 -0.06
CA VAL A 170 23.80 12.53 -0.73
C VAL A 170 22.70 11.60 -0.27
N LEU A 171 21.79 12.14 0.54
CA LEU A 171 20.52 11.48 0.88
C LEU A 171 19.52 11.84 -0.20
N ASP A 172 19.20 10.90 -1.08
CA ASP A 172 18.16 11.07 -2.11
C ASP A 172 17.65 9.71 -2.62
N CYS A 173 16.71 9.74 -3.58
CA CYS A 173 16.24 8.58 -4.32
C CYS A 173 16.77 8.61 -5.76
N CYS A 174 17.33 7.50 -6.23
CA CYS A 174 17.75 7.34 -7.63
C CYS A 174 16.58 7.19 -8.63
N CYS A 175 15.33 7.31 -8.16
CA CYS A 175 14.11 7.16 -8.98
C CYS A 175 13.98 5.83 -9.74
N LYS A 176 14.65 4.77 -9.27
CA LYS A 176 14.48 3.42 -9.83
C LYS A 176 13.01 2.95 -9.89
N PRO A 177 12.15 3.21 -8.87
CA PRO A 177 10.73 2.86 -8.96
C PRO A 177 10.05 3.42 -10.21
N SER A 178 10.22 4.71 -10.51
CA SER A 178 9.67 5.31 -11.72
C SER A 178 10.30 4.76 -13.01
N HIS A 179 11.62 4.52 -13.02
CA HIS A 179 12.30 3.86 -14.13
C HIS A 179 11.67 2.50 -14.45
N ASP A 180 11.60 1.62 -13.45
CA ASP A 180 11.11 0.25 -13.62
C ASP A 180 9.60 0.21 -13.92
N LEU A 181 8.83 1.24 -13.55
CA LEU A 181 7.43 1.39 -13.93
C LEU A 181 7.21 1.96 -15.34
N GLY A 182 8.29 2.30 -16.07
CA GLY A 182 8.21 2.87 -17.42
C GLY A 182 7.93 4.37 -17.46
N ARG A 183 7.99 5.09 -16.32
CA ARG A 183 7.80 6.55 -16.26
C ARG A 183 9.06 7.29 -16.73
N SER A 184 9.44 7.09 -17.99
CA SER A 184 10.72 7.54 -18.56
C SER A 184 10.93 9.04 -18.39
N ASP A 185 9.96 9.88 -18.74
CA ASP A 185 10.12 11.34 -18.70
C ASP A 185 10.34 11.85 -17.27
N TYR A 186 9.55 11.34 -16.32
CA TYR A 186 9.74 11.65 -14.90
C TYR A 186 11.11 11.20 -14.40
N PHE A 187 11.52 9.97 -14.72
CA PHE A 187 12.80 9.43 -14.31
C PHE A 187 13.96 10.27 -14.87
N GLN A 188 13.96 10.56 -16.17
CA GLN A 188 15.01 11.33 -16.83
C GLN A 188 15.12 12.73 -16.23
N ALA A 189 13.99 13.45 -16.10
CA ALA A 189 13.99 14.79 -15.51
C ALA A 189 14.57 14.81 -14.09
N MET A 190 14.20 13.84 -13.24
CA MET A 190 14.71 13.76 -11.86
C MET A 190 16.19 13.33 -11.81
N MET A 191 16.62 12.45 -12.72
CA MET A 191 18.00 11.97 -12.78
C MET A 191 18.93 13.06 -13.31
N ASP A 192 18.55 13.74 -14.40
CA ASP A 192 19.33 14.80 -15.01
C ASP A 192 19.50 16.02 -14.09
N GLU A 193 18.45 16.42 -13.37
CA GLU A 193 18.55 17.51 -12.38
C GLU A 193 19.57 17.16 -11.26
N MET A 194 19.52 15.93 -10.76
CA MET A 194 20.47 15.47 -9.73
C MET A 194 21.90 15.42 -10.25
N LYS A 195 22.07 14.82 -11.42
CA LYS A 195 23.36 14.61 -12.07
C LYS A 195 24.04 15.93 -12.39
N SER A 196 23.30 16.85 -13.02
CA SER A 196 23.82 18.16 -13.42
C SER A 196 24.33 18.93 -12.21
N PHE A 197 23.55 18.98 -11.13
CA PHE A 197 24.00 19.61 -9.89
C PHE A 197 25.29 18.99 -9.34
N LEU A 198 25.38 17.65 -9.28
CA LEU A 198 26.59 16.99 -8.75
C LEU A 198 27.83 17.32 -9.60
N VAL A 199 27.70 17.24 -10.92
CA VAL A 199 28.79 17.52 -11.86
C VAL A 199 29.23 18.98 -11.80
N GLU A 200 28.27 19.92 -11.80
CA GLU A 200 28.54 21.37 -11.68
C GLU A 200 29.28 21.73 -10.39
N HIS A 201 29.05 20.95 -9.32
CA HIS A 201 29.74 21.13 -8.02
C HIS A 201 31.00 20.28 -7.89
N GLY A 202 31.55 19.78 -9.00
CA GLY A 202 32.86 19.14 -9.05
C GLY A 202 32.89 17.69 -8.59
N ILE A 203 31.73 17.04 -8.39
CA ILE A 203 31.66 15.61 -8.09
C ILE A 203 32.02 14.81 -9.33
N ARG A 204 32.94 13.85 -9.15
CA ARG A 204 33.43 12.95 -10.19
C ARG A 204 33.08 11.51 -9.92
N LYS A 205 32.88 11.13 -8.65
CA LYS A 205 32.66 9.75 -8.23
C LYS A 205 31.49 9.59 -7.26
N ILE A 206 30.71 8.53 -7.44
CA ILE A 206 29.62 8.11 -6.54
C ILE A 206 29.93 6.72 -5.98
N ILE A 207 29.91 6.62 -4.65
CA ILE A 207 29.97 5.35 -3.92
C ILE A 207 28.54 4.98 -3.52
N THR A 208 28.04 3.84 -3.97
CA THR A 208 26.67 3.39 -3.66
C THR A 208 26.64 2.26 -2.63
N ALA A 209 25.67 2.28 -1.71
CA ALA A 209 25.38 1.13 -0.82
C ALA A 209 24.18 0.30 -1.27
N CYS A 210 23.56 0.66 -2.38
CA CYS A 210 22.38 0.00 -2.90
C CYS A 210 22.64 -0.39 -4.37
N PRO A 211 22.56 -1.67 -4.73
CA PRO A 211 22.88 -2.12 -6.09
C PRO A 211 21.87 -1.60 -7.12
N ASN A 212 20.66 -1.24 -6.68
CA ASN A 212 19.69 -0.51 -7.50
C ASN A 212 20.17 0.89 -7.87
N CYS A 213 20.80 1.60 -6.92
CA CYS A 213 21.38 2.91 -7.19
C CYS A 213 22.61 2.76 -8.09
N HIS A 214 23.45 1.74 -7.82
CA HIS A 214 24.60 1.42 -8.66
C HIS A 214 24.20 1.23 -10.13
N GLN A 215 23.20 0.38 -10.41
CA GLN A 215 22.70 0.16 -11.77
C GLN A 215 22.24 1.48 -12.42
N ILE A 216 21.42 2.26 -11.72
CA ILE A 216 20.89 3.52 -12.26
C ILE A 216 22.01 4.52 -12.58
N PHE A 217 22.95 4.75 -11.65
CA PHE A 217 24.06 5.67 -11.89
C PHE A 217 25.03 5.14 -12.95
N LYS A 218 25.26 3.83 -13.02
CA LYS A 218 26.13 3.24 -14.05
C LYS A 218 25.54 3.41 -15.46
N THR A 219 24.21 3.30 -15.60
CA THR A 219 23.53 3.44 -16.89
C THR A 219 23.26 4.90 -17.27
N TYR A 220 22.88 5.77 -16.31
CA TYR A 220 22.36 7.11 -16.59
C TYR A 220 23.16 8.26 -15.92
N GLY A 221 24.22 7.94 -15.16
CA GLY A 221 24.97 8.89 -14.35
C GLY A 221 26.20 9.50 -15.02
N THR A 222 26.53 9.14 -16.25
CA THR A 222 27.68 9.69 -17.00
C THR A 222 27.69 11.23 -16.96
N PRO A 223 28.83 11.87 -16.64
CA PRO A 223 30.20 11.33 -16.59
C PRO A 223 30.68 10.80 -15.23
N LEU A 224 29.79 10.59 -14.26
CA LEU A 224 30.20 10.18 -12.90
C LEU A 224 30.73 8.74 -12.88
N GLU A 225 31.90 8.53 -12.28
CA GLU A 225 32.42 7.20 -11.95
C GLU A 225 31.56 6.58 -10.85
N VAL A 226 31.19 5.31 -10.97
CA VAL A 226 30.30 4.63 -10.01
C VAL A 226 30.99 3.40 -9.45
N THR A 227 31.09 3.32 -8.14
CA THR A 227 31.57 2.14 -7.41
C THR A 227 30.61 1.77 -6.28
N THR A 228 30.81 0.62 -5.64
CA THR A 228 30.06 0.25 -4.45
C THR A 228 30.90 0.38 -3.19
N VAL A 229 30.19 0.58 -2.07
CA VAL A 229 30.83 0.53 -0.75
C VAL A 229 31.46 -0.83 -0.46
N TYR A 230 30.95 -1.91 -1.07
CA TYR A 230 31.47 -3.26 -0.81
C TYR A 230 32.88 -3.44 -1.36
N GLU A 231 33.11 -2.96 -2.57
CA GLU A 231 34.43 -2.97 -3.20
C GLU A 231 35.39 -2.04 -2.43
N LEU A 232 34.92 -0.86 -2.03
CA LEU A 232 35.74 0.12 -1.32
C LEU A 232 36.16 -0.38 0.08
N LEU A 233 35.28 -1.04 0.82
CA LEU A 233 35.61 -1.61 2.13
C LEU A 233 36.72 -2.67 2.07
N LEU A 234 36.85 -3.38 0.95
CA LEU A 234 37.98 -4.30 0.76
C LEU A 234 39.31 -3.58 0.51
N GLN A 235 39.26 -2.36 -0.01
CA GLN A 235 40.45 -1.55 -0.30
C GLN A 235 40.92 -0.78 0.94
N CYS A 236 40.00 -0.24 1.72
CA CYS A 236 40.31 0.62 2.87
C CYS A 236 40.24 -0.07 4.23
N GLY A 237 40.00 -1.39 4.26
CA GLY A 237 39.82 -2.15 5.48
C GLY A 237 38.40 -2.08 6.05
N LEU A 238 38.06 -3.09 6.87
CA LEU A 238 36.76 -3.17 7.53
C LEU A 238 36.65 -2.14 8.67
N PRO A 239 35.46 -1.59 8.94
CA PRO A 239 35.22 -0.77 10.13
C PRO A 239 35.31 -1.65 11.37
N ASP A 240 36.05 -1.24 12.41
CA ASP A 240 36.24 -1.90 13.73
C ASP A 240 35.37 -3.15 13.92
N SER A 241 35.75 -4.24 13.27
CA SER A 241 34.87 -5.41 13.11
C SER A 241 35.15 -6.39 14.23
N VAL A 242 34.12 -6.74 14.99
CA VAL A 242 34.17 -7.86 15.92
C VAL A 242 34.05 -9.13 15.09
N SER A 243 35.09 -9.98 15.04
CA SER A 243 34.96 -11.32 14.46
C SER A 243 34.10 -12.18 15.38
N VAL A 244 33.14 -12.93 14.82
CA VAL A 244 32.36 -13.89 15.62
C VAL A 244 33.16 -15.17 15.79
N GLU A 245 33.27 -15.65 17.04
CA GLU A 245 33.73 -17.01 17.32
C GLU A 245 32.63 -18.01 16.95
N GLY A 246 32.95 -18.94 16.05
CA GLY A 246 32.02 -19.98 15.58
C GLY A 246 31.54 -19.74 14.15
N VAL A 247 31.91 -20.66 13.26
CA VAL A 247 31.60 -20.60 11.84
C VAL A 247 30.10 -20.83 11.61
N SER A 248 29.34 -19.76 11.44
CA SER A 248 27.96 -19.85 10.98
C SER A 248 27.94 -20.01 9.46
N ALA A 249 27.38 -21.12 8.98
CA ALA A 249 27.19 -21.38 7.56
C ALA A 249 26.09 -20.45 6.99
N VAL A 250 26.44 -19.63 6.01
CA VAL A 250 25.53 -18.67 5.36
C VAL A 250 25.52 -18.86 3.84
N SER A 251 24.46 -18.42 3.20
CA SER A 251 24.38 -18.36 1.73
C SER A 251 24.17 -16.92 1.27
N VAL A 252 24.69 -16.58 0.09
CA VAL A 252 24.56 -15.22 -0.46
C VAL A 252 23.41 -15.16 -1.47
N HIS A 253 22.48 -14.24 -1.26
CA HIS A 253 21.46 -13.87 -2.24
C HIS A 253 21.89 -12.62 -3.01
N ASP A 254 22.28 -12.83 -4.27
CA ASP A 254 22.63 -11.76 -5.22
C ASP A 254 21.35 -11.06 -5.75
N PRO A 255 21.18 -9.74 -5.51
CA PRO A 255 20.09 -8.96 -6.07
C PRO A 255 20.14 -8.94 -7.60
N CYS A 256 18.97 -8.98 -8.25
CA CYS A 256 18.86 -9.09 -9.71
C CYS A 256 19.58 -8.00 -10.50
N VAL A 257 19.69 -6.79 -9.94
CA VAL A 257 20.35 -5.66 -10.60
C VAL A 257 21.89 -5.73 -10.56
N ALA A 258 22.45 -6.62 -9.74
CA ALA A 258 23.89 -6.90 -9.68
C ALA A 258 24.23 -8.28 -10.31
N ARG A 259 23.30 -8.85 -11.09
CA ARG A 259 23.41 -10.19 -11.68
C ARG A 259 24.67 -10.41 -12.50
N PHE A 260 25.10 -9.38 -13.24
CA PHE A 260 26.27 -9.42 -14.10
C PHE A 260 27.44 -8.58 -13.55
N GLU A 261 27.36 -8.17 -12.29
CA GLU A 261 28.41 -7.38 -11.61
C GLU A 261 29.30 -8.32 -10.78
N SER A 262 30.17 -9.07 -11.44
CA SER A 262 31.04 -10.07 -10.77
C SER A 262 31.91 -9.44 -9.67
N ALA A 263 32.43 -8.23 -9.89
CA ALA A 263 33.21 -7.49 -8.91
C ALA A 263 32.44 -7.25 -7.60
N ILE A 264 31.17 -6.82 -7.69
CA ILE A 264 30.30 -6.64 -6.51
C ILE A 264 30.02 -7.99 -5.84
N GLN A 265 29.71 -9.02 -6.63
CA GLN A 265 29.41 -10.37 -6.13
C GLN A 265 30.59 -10.99 -5.38
N ASP A 266 31.81 -10.79 -5.89
CA ASP A 266 33.06 -11.23 -5.26
C ASP A 266 33.34 -10.40 -4.01
N ALA A 267 33.15 -9.09 -4.08
CA ALA A 267 33.38 -8.21 -2.93
C ALA A 267 32.51 -8.60 -1.73
N VAL A 268 31.21 -8.83 -1.95
CA VAL A 268 30.26 -9.24 -0.91
C VAL A 268 30.64 -10.58 -0.29
N ARG A 269 31.06 -11.57 -1.11
CA ARG A 269 31.48 -12.88 -0.61
C ARG A 269 32.76 -12.77 0.23
N LYS A 270 33.74 -12.00 -0.22
CA LYS A 270 34.98 -11.73 0.53
C LYS A 270 34.68 -11.02 1.85
N LEU A 271 33.81 -10.01 1.86
CA LEU A 271 33.38 -9.34 3.08
C LEU A 271 32.72 -10.31 4.07
N ALA A 272 31.87 -11.22 3.59
CA ALA A 272 31.27 -12.24 4.44
C ALA A 272 32.33 -13.17 5.06
N VAL A 273 33.29 -13.65 4.28
CA VAL A 273 34.39 -14.48 4.80
C VAL A 273 35.23 -13.73 5.83
N LEU A 274 35.59 -12.47 5.55
CA LEU A 274 36.33 -11.62 6.49
C LEU A 274 35.55 -11.31 7.78
N SER A 275 34.21 -11.39 7.74
CA SER A 275 33.35 -11.22 8.90
C SER A 275 33.14 -12.53 9.69
N GLY A 276 33.85 -13.61 9.35
CA GLY A 276 33.83 -14.89 10.08
C GLY A 276 32.81 -15.93 9.57
N PHE A 277 32.17 -15.70 8.42
CA PHE A 277 31.16 -16.61 7.89
C PHE A 277 31.73 -17.67 6.94
N ALA A 278 31.22 -18.91 6.99
CA ALA A 278 31.45 -19.89 5.93
C ALA A 278 30.36 -19.82 4.87
N LEU A 279 30.77 -19.73 3.61
CA LEU A 279 29.85 -19.65 2.48
C LEU A 279 29.42 -21.04 2.02
N VAL A 280 28.11 -21.23 1.91
CA VAL A 280 27.48 -22.40 1.31
C VAL A 280 26.75 -21.97 0.04
N SER A 281 27.12 -22.59 -1.08
CA SER A 281 26.49 -22.31 -2.38
C SER A 281 25.01 -22.74 -2.40
N MET A 282 24.21 -22.01 -3.16
CA MET A 282 22.82 -22.37 -3.48
C MET A 282 22.74 -22.81 -4.95
N PRO A 283 21.76 -23.65 -5.33
CA PRO A 283 21.56 -24.06 -6.72
C PRO A 283 21.48 -22.88 -7.71
N HIS A 284 20.89 -21.76 -7.27
CA HIS A 284 20.86 -20.52 -8.03
C HIS A 284 21.59 -19.43 -7.27
N GLU A 285 22.77 -19.08 -7.76
CA GLU A 285 23.60 -17.99 -7.25
C GLU A 285 24.14 -17.12 -8.38
N ARG A 286 24.73 -15.97 -8.04
CA ARG A 286 25.41 -15.08 -8.98
C ARG A 286 24.50 -14.68 -10.13
N CYS A 287 24.94 -14.88 -11.38
CA CYS A 287 24.18 -14.55 -12.57
C CYS A 287 22.88 -15.35 -12.71
N LYS A 288 22.69 -16.46 -11.97
CA LYS A 288 21.48 -17.29 -12.00
C LYS A 288 20.57 -17.10 -10.78
N ALA A 289 20.89 -16.20 -9.86
CA ALA A 289 20.07 -15.96 -8.66
C ALA A 289 18.59 -15.68 -9.02
N ILE A 290 17.67 -16.37 -8.34
CA ILE A 290 16.22 -16.18 -8.55
C ILE A 290 15.78 -14.86 -7.93
N CYS A 291 14.71 -14.28 -8.47
CA CYS A 291 14.12 -13.06 -7.95
C CYS A 291 13.73 -13.17 -6.46
N CYS A 292 13.91 -12.08 -5.72
CA CYS A 292 13.44 -11.97 -4.33
C CYS A 292 11.94 -11.67 -4.19
N GLY A 293 11.23 -11.35 -5.28
CA GLY A 293 9.80 -11.00 -5.28
C GLY A 293 9.47 -9.51 -5.10
N GLU A 294 10.42 -8.67 -4.66
CA GLU A 294 10.16 -7.27 -4.30
C GLU A 294 10.18 -6.28 -5.48
N GLY A 295 10.90 -6.60 -6.56
CA GLY A 295 11.12 -5.69 -7.71
C GLY A 295 9.82 -5.20 -8.35
N GLY A 296 9.88 -4.12 -9.14
CA GLY A 296 8.76 -3.67 -9.98
C GLY A 296 7.38 -3.50 -9.32
N ASN A 297 7.29 -3.50 -7.98
CA ASN A 297 6.08 -3.64 -7.17
C ASN A 297 5.22 -4.90 -7.43
N VAL A 298 5.79 -5.99 -7.94
CA VAL A 298 5.02 -7.18 -8.33
C VAL A 298 4.26 -7.78 -7.16
N GLY A 299 4.80 -7.74 -5.93
CA GLY A 299 4.09 -8.21 -4.74
C GLY A 299 2.74 -7.51 -4.48
N ALA A 300 2.52 -6.31 -5.01
CA ALA A 300 1.23 -5.61 -4.95
C ALA A 300 0.33 -5.89 -6.17
N VAL A 301 0.93 -6.13 -7.34
CA VAL A 301 0.24 -6.32 -8.64
C VAL A 301 -0.17 -7.79 -8.84
N ALA A 302 0.77 -8.71 -8.67
CA ALA A 302 0.62 -10.16 -8.85
C ALA A 302 1.32 -10.92 -7.69
N PRO A 303 0.73 -10.92 -6.48
CA PRO A 303 1.34 -11.52 -5.29
C PRO A 303 1.65 -13.02 -5.45
N GLU A 304 0.89 -13.74 -6.29
CA GLU A 304 1.10 -15.17 -6.55
C GLU A 304 2.50 -15.46 -7.13
N PHE A 305 3.03 -14.56 -7.96
CA PHE A 305 4.37 -14.74 -8.51
C PHE A 305 5.46 -14.48 -7.48
N SER A 306 5.27 -13.42 -6.68
CA SER A 306 6.18 -13.12 -5.57
C SER A 306 6.30 -14.31 -4.63
N GLU A 307 5.16 -14.93 -4.27
CA GLU A 307 5.12 -16.08 -3.36
C GLU A 307 5.88 -17.30 -3.91
N VAL A 308 5.72 -17.62 -5.20
CA VAL A 308 6.46 -18.71 -5.85
C VAL A 308 7.97 -18.48 -5.80
N TRP A 309 8.43 -17.27 -6.13
CA TRP A 309 9.87 -16.96 -6.12
C TRP A 309 10.46 -16.98 -4.72
N THR A 310 9.76 -16.39 -3.73
CA THR A 310 10.23 -16.38 -2.32
C THR A 310 10.23 -17.77 -1.71
N THR A 311 9.26 -18.62 -2.06
CA THR A 311 9.18 -20.01 -1.57
C THR A 311 10.36 -20.83 -2.08
N ARG A 312 10.63 -20.77 -3.39
CA ARG A 312 11.79 -21.45 -3.98
C ARG A 312 13.11 -20.96 -3.38
N ARG A 313 13.22 -19.66 -3.09
CA ARG A 313 14.41 -19.09 -2.44
C ARG A 313 14.59 -19.59 -1.01
N ARG A 314 13.50 -19.71 -0.24
CA ARG A 314 13.51 -20.28 1.12
C ARG A 314 13.93 -21.75 1.11
N GLU A 315 13.46 -22.53 0.15
CA GLU A 315 13.83 -23.94 0.00
C GLU A 315 15.32 -24.10 -0.29
N GLU A 316 15.88 -23.31 -1.22
CA GLU A 316 17.33 -23.31 -1.50
C GLU A 316 18.18 -22.87 -0.30
N ALA A 317 17.68 -21.91 0.47
CA ALA A 317 18.32 -21.47 1.70
C ALA A 317 18.38 -22.58 2.75
N GLY A 318 17.42 -23.52 2.77
CA GLY A 318 17.43 -24.67 3.67
C GLY A 318 17.54 -24.29 5.15
N GLY A 319 16.94 -23.17 5.56
CA GLY A 319 17.00 -22.64 6.93
C GLY A 319 18.27 -21.84 7.28
N ARG A 320 19.29 -21.80 6.41
CA ARG A 320 20.50 -20.99 6.61
C ARG A 320 20.18 -19.50 6.55
N LEU A 321 21.00 -18.70 7.23
CA LEU A 321 20.97 -17.25 7.09
C LEU A 321 21.37 -16.85 5.66
N LEU A 322 20.51 -16.07 5.01
CA LEU A 322 20.82 -15.41 3.75
C LEU A 322 21.47 -14.05 3.99
N LEU A 323 22.65 -13.83 3.42
CA LEU A 323 23.24 -12.51 3.29
C LEU A 323 22.87 -11.91 1.93
N THR A 324 22.37 -10.68 1.93
CA THR A 324 22.12 -9.94 0.68
C THR A 324 22.60 -8.51 0.82
N TYR A 325 22.75 -7.81 -0.29
CA TYR A 325 23.28 -6.44 -0.35
C TYR A 325 22.28 -5.47 -0.97
N CYS A 326 20.99 -5.83 -0.94
CA CYS A 326 19.89 -4.93 -1.27
C CYS A 326 18.93 -4.86 -0.08
N ALA A 327 18.68 -3.65 0.42
CA ALA A 327 17.74 -3.42 1.52
C ALA A 327 16.31 -3.93 1.20
N GLY A 328 15.89 -3.83 -0.07
CA GLY A 328 14.60 -4.38 -0.54
C GLY A 328 14.57 -5.90 -0.49
N CYS A 329 15.60 -6.58 -1.01
CA CYS A 329 15.75 -8.03 -0.92
C CYS A 329 15.74 -8.50 0.54
N ALA A 330 16.51 -7.84 1.41
CA ALA A 330 16.55 -8.15 2.84
C ALA A 330 15.17 -7.97 3.49
N GLY A 331 14.47 -6.88 3.18
CA GLY A 331 13.15 -6.57 3.72
C GLY A 331 12.05 -7.52 3.27
N ASN A 332 12.13 -8.07 2.06
CA ASN A 332 11.15 -9.03 1.55
C ASN A 332 11.47 -10.47 1.98
N LEU A 333 12.70 -10.93 1.78
CA LEU A 333 13.11 -12.32 2.09
C LEU A 333 13.06 -12.63 3.59
N SER A 334 13.36 -11.65 4.47
CA SER A 334 13.28 -11.82 5.93
C SER A 334 11.88 -12.21 6.45
N ARG A 335 10.82 -12.04 5.63
CA ARG A 335 9.47 -12.50 5.96
C ARG A 335 9.29 -14.02 5.78
N HIS A 336 10.19 -14.66 5.04
CA HIS A 336 10.09 -16.05 4.61
C HIS A 336 11.27 -16.92 5.05
N THR A 337 12.46 -16.34 5.19
CA THR A 337 13.70 -17.04 5.55
C THR A 337 14.64 -16.09 6.28
N PRO A 338 15.44 -16.55 7.28
CA PRO A 338 16.40 -15.69 7.97
C PRO A 338 17.29 -14.95 6.96
N THR A 339 17.24 -13.61 6.98
CA THR A 339 17.95 -12.78 6.01
C THR A 339 18.52 -11.53 6.67
N ALA A 340 19.79 -11.24 6.44
CA ALA A 340 20.47 -10.03 6.89
C ALA A 340 21.10 -9.29 5.69
N HIS A 341 21.37 -8.00 5.88
CA HIS A 341 22.14 -7.23 4.91
C HIS A 341 23.64 -7.45 5.13
N ILE A 342 24.47 -7.48 4.09
CA ILE A 342 25.92 -7.70 4.23
C ILE A 342 26.57 -6.64 5.13
N LEU A 343 26.13 -5.39 5.05
CA LEU A 343 26.63 -4.32 5.93
C LEU A 343 26.19 -4.48 7.39
N ASP A 344 25.09 -5.20 7.65
CA ASP A 344 24.74 -5.59 9.03
C ASP A 344 25.77 -6.61 9.52
N ALA A 345 26.05 -7.61 8.69
CA ALA A 345 27.01 -8.68 8.98
C ALA A 345 28.46 -8.17 9.13
N VAL A 346 28.87 -7.15 8.37
CA VAL A 346 30.21 -6.56 8.48
C VAL A 346 30.38 -5.73 9.75
N LEU A 347 29.32 -5.00 10.18
CA LEU A 347 29.40 -4.06 11.30
C LEU A 347 29.01 -4.65 12.66
N ASP A 348 28.20 -5.71 12.64
CA ASP A 348 27.63 -6.39 13.82
C ASP A 348 27.27 -7.84 13.46
N PRO A 349 28.26 -8.71 13.24
CA PRO A 349 28.02 -10.07 12.78
C PRO A 349 27.29 -10.95 13.81
N GLU A 350 27.49 -10.73 15.11
CA GLU A 350 26.77 -11.47 16.17
C GLU A 350 25.25 -11.21 16.11
N SER A 351 24.86 -9.95 15.98
CA SER A 351 23.44 -9.60 15.84
C SER A 351 22.88 -10.09 14.50
N ALA A 352 23.68 -10.14 13.44
CA ALA A 352 23.27 -10.68 12.15
C ALA A 352 22.96 -12.18 12.23
N VAL A 353 23.81 -12.97 12.91
CA VAL A 353 23.57 -14.42 13.15
C VAL A 353 22.36 -14.65 14.03
N SER A 354 22.27 -13.94 15.16
CA SER A 354 21.19 -14.13 16.13
C SER A 354 19.84 -13.56 15.68
N GLY A 355 19.78 -12.90 14.52
CA GLY A 355 18.58 -12.25 14.01
C GLY A 355 18.15 -11.02 14.82
N LYS A 356 19.05 -10.47 15.64
CA LYS A 356 18.77 -9.34 16.56
C LYS A 356 19.06 -7.97 15.96
N ILE A 357 19.50 -7.89 14.70
CA ILE A 357 19.71 -6.61 14.00
C ILE A 357 18.43 -5.76 14.05
N ARG A 358 18.59 -4.51 14.51
CA ARG A 358 17.50 -3.54 14.56
C ARG A 358 17.17 -3.02 13.16
N VAL A 359 16.23 -3.68 12.48
CA VAL A 359 15.66 -3.21 11.21
C VAL A 359 14.35 -2.46 11.48
N SER A 360 14.34 -1.16 11.22
CA SER A 360 13.16 -0.33 11.43
C SER A 360 12.07 -0.56 10.37
N LYS A 361 10.80 -0.53 10.80
CA LYS A 361 9.62 -0.67 9.94
C LYS A 361 8.87 0.67 9.81
N SER A 362 8.05 0.81 8.78
CA SER A 362 7.18 1.99 8.62
C SER A 362 6.22 2.11 9.83
N PRO A 363 5.97 3.31 10.39
CA PRO A 363 6.42 4.64 9.91
C PRO A 363 7.78 5.10 10.47
N TRP A 364 8.42 4.35 11.38
CA TRP A 364 9.69 4.73 12.02
C TRP A 364 10.84 4.93 11.03
N THR A 365 10.81 4.26 9.88
CA THR A 365 11.79 4.46 8.80
C THR A 365 11.86 5.92 8.34
N TYR A 366 10.74 6.66 8.35
CA TYR A 366 10.73 8.07 8.00
C TYR A 366 11.38 8.93 9.08
N LEU A 367 11.11 8.66 10.36
CA LEU A 367 11.74 9.36 11.48
C LEU A 367 13.26 9.16 11.46
N ASN A 368 13.71 7.93 11.18
CA ASN A 368 15.13 7.62 11.03
C ASN A 368 15.80 8.39 9.90
N ARG A 369 15.16 8.51 8.73
CA ARG A 369 15.69 9.33 7.62
C ARG A 369 15.84 10.79 8.02
N LEU A 370 14.87 11.35 8.74
CA LEU A 370 14.97 12.72 9.27
C LEU A 370 16.09 12.85 10.30
N LYS A 371 16.26 11.86 11.18
CA LYS A 371 17.35 11.83 12.15
C LYS A 371 18.72 11.78 11.48
N VAL A 372 18.93 10.91 10.49
CA VAL A 372 20.18 10.82 9.72
C VAL A 372 20.46 12.15 9.02
N LYS A 373 19.44 12.76 8.39
CA LYS A 373 19.57 14.10 7.77
C LYS A 373 19.95 15.18 8.78
N GLN A 374 19.34 15.21 9.97
CA GLN A 374 19.68 16.16 11.01
C GLN A 374 21.11 15.98 11.53
N ILE A 375 21.56 14.73 11.71
CA ILE A 375 22.94 14.43 12.08
C ILE A 375 23.91 14.93 10.99
N LEU A 376 23.58 14.69 9.72
CA LEU A 376 24.40 15.15 8.60
C LEU A 376 24.46 16.69 8.52
N LYS A 377 23.34 17.38 8.78
CA LYS A 377 23.32 18.86 8.91
C LYS A 377 24.24 19.37 10.02
N LYS A 378 24.33 18.65 11.15
CA LYS A 378 25.21 19.01 12.27
C LYS A 378 26.69 18.72 11.99
N LYS A 379 26.98 17.69 11.19
CA LYS A 379 28.34 17.35 10.73
C LYS A 379 28.88 18.32 9.66
N ASN A 380 28.06 19.24 9.17
CA ASN A 380 28.44 20.14 8.10
C ASN A 380 29.62 21.04 8.50
N SER A 381 30.67 21.04 7.69
CA SER A 381 31.85 21.88 7.92
C SER A 381 31.67 23.28 7.33
N ALA A 382 32.41 24.27 7.85
CA ALA A 382 32.42 25.62 7.29
C ALA A 382 32.86 25.58 5.81
N GLY A 383 32.08 26.21 4.92
CA GLY A 383 32.35 26.24 3.48
C GLY A 383 31.84 25.04 2.68
N ALA A 384 31.11 24.10 3.30
CA ALA A 384 30.44 23.03 2.59
C ALA A 384 29.23 23.51 1.79
N VAL A 385 29.08 23.03 0.55
CA VAL A 385 27.89 23.26 -0.26
C VAL A 385 26.81 22.29 0.20
N THR A 386 25.63 22.83 0.50
CA THR A 386 24.49 22.02 0.94
C THR A 386 23.23 22.36 0.17
N ARG A 387 22.37 21.37 -0.07
CA ARG A 387 21.03 21.60 -0.62
C ARG A 387 20.01 20.57 -0.17
N GLU A 388 18.75 20.94 -0.29
CA GLU A 388 17.61 20.02 -0.30
C GLU A 388 17.00 20.03 -1.71
N ARG A 389 16.50 18.90 -2.19
CA ARG A 389 15.89 18.86 -3.53
C ARG A 389 14.49 19.49 -3.49
N LEU A 390 14.32 20.58 -4.22
CA LEU A 390 13.03 21.27 -4.38
C LEU A 390 12.34 20.93 -5.69
N PHE A 391 13.10 20.50 -6.70
CA PHE A 391 12.59 20.10 -7.99
C PHE A 391 11.78 18.78 -7.90
N SER A 392 10.67 18.74 -8.63
CA SER A 392 9.92 17.52 -8.93
C SER A 392 9.33 17.63 -10.32
N ALA A 393 9.46 16.56 -11.11
CA ALA A 393 8.83 16.47 -12.42
C ALA A 393 7.32 16.17 -12.36
N ASP A 394 6.80 15.77 -11.19
CA ASP A 394 5.34 15.68 -11.00
C ASP A 394 4.76 17.11 -10.97
N PRO A 395 3.60 17.37 -11.61
CA PRO A 395 2.93 18.65 -11.46
C PRO A 395 2.58 18.90 -9.99
N PRO A 396 2.62 20.16 -9.51
CA PRO A 396 2.27 20.49 -8.14
C PRO A 396 0.86 19.98 -7.85
N ILE A 397 0.73 19.18 -6.80
CA ILE A 397 -0.57 18.65 -6.38
C ILE A 397 -1.44 19.86 -6.01
N GLU A 398 -2.52 20.11 -6.77
CA GLU A 398 -3.52 21.12 -6.40
C GLU A 398 -3.90 20.92 -4.93
N LYS A 399 -3.86 22.01 -4.14
CA LYS A 399 -4.10 22.03 -2.68
C LYS A 399 -5.55 21.69 -2.27
N LYS A 400 -6.25 20.82 -3.01
CA LYS A 400 -7.57 20.27 -2.65
C LYS A 400 -7.55 19.49 -1.32
N VAL A 401 -6.37 19.12 -0.80
CA VAL A 401 -6.23 18.51 0.54
C VAL A 401 -6.52 19.52 1.68
N TRP A 402 -6.13 20.79 1.53
CA TRP A 402 -6.37 21.80 2.57
C TRP A 402 -7.85 22.15 2.69
N GLY A 403 -8.58 22.31 1.58
CA GLY A 403 -10.04 22.48 1.61
C GLY A 403 -10.78 21.30 2.28
N ARG A 404 -10.20 20.10 2.22
CA ARG A 404 -10.77 18.88 2.83
C ARG A 404 -10.39 18.72 4.30
N ILE A 405 -9.19 19.14 4.71
CA ILE A 405 -8.83 19.26 6.13
C ILE A 405 -9.70 20.33 6.78
N ILE A 406 -9.90 21.47 6.11
CA ILE A 406 -10.81 22.52 6.55
C ILE A 406 -12.25 21.98 6.66
N MET A 407 -12.72 21.19 5.69
CA MET A 407 -14.05 20.55 5.75
C MET A 407 -14.17 19.54 6.91
N LEU A 408 -13.16 18.68 7.13
CA LEU A 408 -13.17 17.71 8.23
C LEU A 408 -13.07 18.39 9.60
N VAL A 409 -12.26 19.45 9.71
CA VAL A 409 -12.17 20.30 10.90
C VAL A 409 -13.47 21.07 11.11
N PHE A 410 -14.12 21.55 10.05
CA PHE A 410 -15.44 22.18 10.12
C PHE A 410 -16.50 21.19 10.59
N PHE A 411 -16.58 19.97 10.04
CA PHE A 411 -17.50 18.95 10.53
C PHE A 411 -17.22 18.54 11.97
N ALA A 412 -15.95 18.36 12.35
CA ALA A 412 -15.57 18.07 13.73
C ALA A 412 -15.91 19.23 14.68
N ALA A 413 -15.75 20.48 14.22
CA ALA A 413 -16.11 21.69 14.98
C ALA A 413 -17.62 21.86 15.09
N VAL A 414 -18.41 21.55 14.04
CA VAL A 414 -19.87 21.56 14.07
C VAL A 414 -20.39 20.46 15.00
N ILE A 415 -19.83 19.25 14.94
CA ILE A 415 -20.15 18.16 15.87
C ILE A 415 -19.78 18.55 17.31
N GLY A 416 -18.59 19.11 17.51
CA GLY A 416 -18.14 19.62 18.81
C GLY A 416 -19.02 20.77 19.35
N ALA A 417 -19.43 21.69 18.47
CA ALA A 417 -20.30 22.81 18.81
C ALA A 417 -21.74 22.36 19.11
N LEU A 418 -22.28 21.38 18.37
CA LEU A 418 -23.58 20.78 18.66
C LEU A 418 -23.57 19.98 19.97
N HIS A 419 -22.46 19.29 20.28
CA HIS A 419 -22.27 18.68 21.60
C HIS A 419 -22.16 19.74 22.71
N GLY A 420 -21.42 20.84 22.48
CA GLY A 420 -21.24 21.93 23.44
C GLY A 420 -22.49 22.81 23.65
N ALA A 421 -23.33 22.98 22.62
CA ALA A 421 -24.56 23.80 22.65
C ALA A 421 -25.77 23.06 23.26
N GLY A 422 -25.57 21.87 23.83
CA GLY A 422 -26.63 21.13 24.53
C GLY A 422 -27.36 20.09 23.68
N GLY A 423 -26.81 19.63 22.54
CA GLY A 423 -27.36 18.51 21.77
C GLY A 423 -27.53 17.22 22.59
N MET A 424 -26.75 17.06 23.66
CA MET A 424 -26.90 15.99 24.65
C MET A 424 -28.25 16.02 25.39
N ARG A 425 -28.95 17.17 25.44
CA ARG A 425 -30.28 17.27 26.04
C ARG A 425 -31.33 16.47 25.26
N PHE A 426 -31.15 16.29 23.95
CA PHE A 426 -32.00 15.42 23.12
C PHE A 426 -31.73 13.92 23.32
N LEU A 427 -30.69 13.55 24.10
CA LEU A 427 -30.46 12.17 24.52
C LEU A 427 -31.25 11.81 25.77
N ASP A 428 -31.75 12.80 26.51
CA ASP A 428 -32.68 12.58 27.62
C ASP A 428 -34.07 12.29 27.04
N PRO A 429 -34.59 11.06 27.22
CA PRO A 429 -35.92 10.69 26.75
C PRO A 429 -37.02 11.61 27.33
N GLY A 430 -36.82 12.16 28.53
CA GLY A 430 -37.77 13.06 29.19
C GLY A 430 -37.86 14.42 28.50
N PHE A 431 -36.72 15.04 28.19
CA PHE A 431 -36.66 16.30 27.46
C PHE A 431 -37.21 16.15 26.03
N LEU A 432 -36.79 15.09 25.31
CA LEU A 432 -37.26 14.83 23.96
C LEU A 432 -38.78 14.59 23.92
N ARG A 433 -39.31 13.89 24.92
CA ARG A 433 -40.76 13.69 25.09
C ARG A 433 -41.49 15.02 25.25
N GLN A 434 -41.07 15.87 26.19
CA GLN A 434 -41.73 17.15 26.44
C GLN A 434 -41.67 18.08 25.23
N TRP A 435 -40.51 18.13 24.57
CA TRP A 435 -40.29 18.97 23.41
C TRP A 435 -41.11 18.51 22.20
N VAL A 436 -41.11 17.22 21.88
CA VAL A 436 -41.92 16.68 20.78
C VAL A 436 -43.41 16.80 21.05
N ALA A 437 -43.86 16.56 22.29
CA ALA A 437 -45.27 16.69 22.67
C ALA A 437 -45.79 18.14 22.58
N SER A 438 -44.92 19.14 22.79
CA SER A 438 -45.31 20.56 22.70
C SER A 438 -45.77 21.02 21.31
N TRP A 439 -45.48 20.22 20.27
CA TRP A 439 -45.86 20.50 18.88
C TRP A 439 -47.23 19.91 18.50
N GLY A 440 -47.93 19.27 19.44
CA GLY A 440 -49.30 18.77 19.24
C GLY A 440 -49.44 17.85 18.02
N VAL A 441 -50.26 18.25 17.05
CA VAL A 441 -50.55 17.46 15.83
C VAL A 441 -49.30 17.21 14.96
N PHE A 442 -48.29 18.07 15.03
CA PHE A 442 -47.04 17.93 14.27
C PHE A 442 -45.97 17.07 14.96
N ALA A 443 -46.25 16.56 16.16
CA ALA A 443 -45.31 15.73 16.93
C ALA A 443 -44.75 14.52 16.14
N PRO A 444 -45.53 13.76 15.34
CA PRO A 444 -45.00 12.65 14.55
C PRO A 444 -43.98 13.08 13.49
N VAL A 445 -44.24 14.19 12.80
CA VAL A 445 -43.35 14.71 11.74
C VAL A 445 -42.03 15.15 12.35
N LEU A 446 -42.10 15.90 13.46
CA LEU A 446 -40.90 16.35 14.17
C LEU A 446 -40.07 15.17 14.67
N TYR A 447 -40.72 14.14 15.23
CA TYR A 447 -40.04 12.92 15.67
C TYR A 447 -39.30 12.21 14.52
N ILE A 448 -39.95 12.06 13.36
CA ILE A 448 -39.33 11.44 12.17
C ILE A 448 -38.11 12.24 11.69
N VAL A 449 -38.21 13.57 11.69
CA VAL A 449 -37.10 14.46 11.30
C VAL A 449 -35.92 14.32 12.27
N VAL A 450 -36.18 14.35 13.58
CA VAL A 450 -35.15 14.18 14.61
C VAL A 450 -34.46 12.82 14.47
N TYR A 451 -35.24 11.74 14.31
CA TYR A 451 -34.69 10.40 14.10
C TYR A 451 -33.87 10.33 12.80
N THR A 452 -34.32 10.99 11.73
CA THR A 452 -33.60 11.00 10.44
C THR A 452 -32.23 11.69 10.55
N LEU A 453 -32.14 12.77 11.32
CA LEU A 453 -30.89 13.52 11.51
C LEU A 453 -29.94 12.85 12.50
N ALA A 454 -30.44 12.09 13.47
CA ALA A 454 -29.63 11.49 14.53
C ALA A 454 -28.47 10.61 14.01
N PRO A 455 -28.66 9.68 13.06
CA PRO A 455 -27.57 8.88 12.50
C PRO A 455 -26.54 9.71 11.71
N VAL A 456 -26.98 10.82 11.09
CA VAL A 456 -26.08 11.74 10.37
C VAL A 456 -25.11 12.41 11.34
N PHE A 457 -25.60 12.82 12.51
CA PHE A 457 -24.80 13.44 13.57
C PHE A 457 -24.20 12.47 14.59
N PHE A 458 -24.19 11.16 14.30
CA PHE A 458 -23.68 10.11 15.19
C PHE A 458 -24.38 10.02 16.56
N MET A 459 -25.60 10.54 16.69
CA MET A 459 -26.39 10.41 17.91
C MET A 459 -26.90 8.97 18.10
N PRO A 460 -26.95 8.44 19.33
CA PRO A 460 -27.48 7.11 19.60
C PRO A 460 -28.99 7.06 19.33
N GLY A 461 -29.44 6.05 18.57
CA GLY A 461 -30.86 5.89 18.22
C GLY A 461 -31.74 5.33 19.33
N LEU A 462 -31.16 4.63 20.32
CA LEU A 462 -31.92 3.95 21.38
C LEU A 462 -32.79 4.91 22.24
N PRO A 463 -32.27 6.07 22.73
CA PRO A 463 -33.10 7.02 23.47
C PRO A 463 -34.27 7.55 22.65
N ILE A 464 -34.06 7.79 21.35
CA ILE A 464 -35.09 8.29 20.44
C ILE A 464 -36.16 7.22 20.22
N THR A 465 -35.77 5.96 19.99
CA THR A 465 -36.69 4.82 19.90
C THR A 465 -37.55 4.68 21.16
N ILE A 466 -36.96 4.78 22.35
CA ILE A 466 -37.68 4.69 23.62
C ILE A 466 -38.71 5.82 23.75
N ALA A 467 -38.32 7.05 23.40
CA ALA A 467 -39.24 8.19 23.39
C ALA A 467 -40.41 7.98 22.43
N GLY A 468 -40.18 7.37 21.27
CA GLY A 468 -41.23 7.05 20.29
C GLY A 468 -42.33 6.14 20.84
N GLY A 469 -41.97 5.08 21.57
CA GLY A 469 -42.95 4.19 22.18
C GLY A 469 -43.71 4.82 23.34
N ILE A 470 -43.04 5.66 24.14
CA ILE A 470 -43.69 6.41 25.24
C ILE A 470 -44.67 7.48 24.70
N LEU A 471 -44.34 8.13 23.58
CA LEU A 471 -45.12 9.23 23.00
C LEU A 471 -46.32 8.76 22.18
N PHE A 472 -46.12 7.76 21.32
CA PHE A 472 -47.09 7.39 20.27
C PHE A 472 -47.69 5.99 20.49
N GLY A 473 -47.30 5.30 21.56
CA GLY A 473 -47.79 3.97 21.88
C GLY A 473 -47.23 2.86 20.97
N PRO A 474 -47.70 1.61 21.14
CA PRO A 474 -47.09 0.43 20.53
C PRO A 474 -47.25 0.35 19.01
N VAL A 475 -48.34 0.88 18.45
CA VAL A 475 -48.63 0.79 17.01
C VAL A 475 -48.01 1.97 16.26
N TRP A 476 -48.41 3.20 16.60
CA TRP A 476 -47.92 4.40 15.91
C TRP A 476 -46.46 4.71 16.22
N GLY A 477 -45.96 4.31 17.40
CA GLY A 477 -44.54 4.38 17.73
C GLY A 477 -43.68 3.53 16.80
N VAL A 478 -44.15 2.34 16.40
CA VAL A 478 -43.43 1.48 15.43
C VAL A 478 -43.40 2.14 14.06
N VAL A 479 -44.55 2.63 13.59
CA VAL A 479 -44.69 3.28 12.27
C VAL A 479 -43.74 4.47 12.15
N TYR A 480 -43.79 5.40 13.09
CA TYR A 480 -42.94 6.61 13.01
C TYR A 480 -41.46 6.29 13.22
N THR A 481 -41.14 5.34 14.10
CA THR A 481 -39.75 4.97 14.39
C THR A 481 -39.09 4.23 13.23
N ILE A 482 -39.77 3.30 12.57
CA ILE A 482 -39.18 2.58 11.43
C ILE A 482 -38.98 3.51 10.22
N ILE A 483 -39.90 4.45 10.00
CA ILE A 483 -39.78 5.47 8.95
C ILE A 483 -38.57 6.37 9.23
N GLY A 484 -38.46 6.89 10.45
CA GLY A 484 -37.34 7.75 10.87
C GLY A 484 -35.99 7.02 10.84
N ALA A 485 -35.93 5.80 11.37
CA ALA A 485 -34.72 4.99 11.40
C ALA A 485 -34.22 4.61 10.00
N THR A 486 -35.14 4.22 9.10
CA THR A 486 -34.80 3.88 7.72
C THR A 486 -34.36 5.12 6.95
N SER A 487 -35.08 6.24 7.10
CA SER A 487 -34.74 7.51 6.46
C SER A 487 -33.39 8.04 6.92
N GLY A 488 -33.09 7.98 8.23
CA GLY A 488 -31.78 8.37 8.77
C GLY A 488 -30.65 7.44 8.35
N ALA A 489 -30.90 6.14 8.27
CA ALA A 489 -29.95 5.18 7.73
C ALA A 489 -29.63 5.47 6.25
N CYS A 490 -30.64 5.85 5.46
CA CYS A 490 -30.48 6.28 4.06
C CYS A 490 -29.74 7.61 3.95
N ALA A 491 -30.05 8.59 4.81
CA ALA A 491 -29.37 9.88 4.82
C ALA A 491 -27.86 9.72 5.10
N ALA A 492 -27.48 9.02 6.18
CA ALA A 492 -26.09 8.75 6.51
C ALA A 492 -25.37 7.96 5.40
N PHE A 493 -26.06 6.99 4.79
CA PHE A 493 -25.56 6.24 3.64
C PHE A 493 -25.31 7.13 2.41
N LEU A 494 -26.22 8.05 2.09
CA LEU A 494 -26.08 8.96 0.96
C LEU A 494 -24.99 10.01 1.21
N VAL A 495 -24.89 10.52 2.44
CA VAL A 495 -23.79 11.40 2.85
C VAL A 495 -22.45 10.68 2.64
N ALA A 496 -22.31 9.44 3.11
CA ALA A 496 -21.09 8.66 2.87
C ALA A 496 -20.83 8.42 1.37
N ARG A 497 -21.89 8.13 0.61
CA ARG A 497 -21.81 7.82 -0.82
C ARG A 497 -21.37 9.00 -1.67
N TYR A 498 -21.90 10.18 -1.43
CA TYR A 498 -21.62 11.34 -2.27
C TYR A 498 -20.50 12.23 -1.72
N ALA A 499 -20.27 12.23 -0.39
CA ALA A 499 -19.21 13.05 0.21
C ALA A 499 -17.88 12.29 0.40
N ALA A 500 -17.90 10.96 0.58
CA ALA A 500 -16.71 10.20 1.00
C ALA A 500 -16.31 9.03 0.06
N ARG A 501 -17.22 8.51 -0.77
CA ARG A 501 -16.97 7.30 -1.58
C ARG A 501 -15.85 7.46 -2.59
N ASP A 502 -15.83 8.53 -3.37
CA ASP A 502 -14.80 8.75 -4.41
C ASP A 502 -13.41 8.88 -3.79
N TRP A 503 -13.32 9.47 -2.59
CA TRP A 503 -12.08 9.59 -1.83
C TRP A 503 -11.60 8.25 -1.27
N ILE A 504 -12.52 7.41 -0.76
CA ILE A 504 -12.19 6.10 -0.20
C ILE A 504 -11.89 5.07 -1.29
N GLN A 505 -12.64 5.05 -2.41
CA GLN A 505 -12.34 4.22 -3.57
C GLN A 505 -11.01 4.59 -4.23
N ALA A 506 -10.57 5.86 -4.16
CA ALA A 506 -9.25 6.25 -4.63
C ALA A 506 -8.10 5.74 -3.73
N ARG A 507 -8.37 5.51 -2.44
CA ARG A 507 -7.35 5.18 -1.43
C ARG A 507 -7.35 3.71 -0.98
N LEU A 508 -8.48 3.02 -1.07
CA LEU A 508 -8.69 1.61 -0.73
C LEU A 508 -8.86 0.76 -2.00
N ARG A 509 -7.88 0.77 -2.91
CA ARG A 509 -7.83 -0.14 -4.06
C ARG A 509 -7.05 -1.44 -3.76
N SER A 510 -7.11 -1.91 -2.51
CA SER A 510 -6.46 -3.18 -2.16
C SER A 510 -7.23 -4.36 -2.78
N PRO A 511 -6.56 -5.47 -3.18
CA PRO A 511 -7.24 -6.67 -3.65
C PRO A 511 -8.26 -7.24 -2.64
N ARG A 512 -8.05 -6.99 -1.33
CA ARG A 512 -9.01 -7.33 -0.27
C ARG A 512 -10.28 -6.48 -0.34
N TRP A 513 -10.16 -5.19 -0.64
CA TRP A 513 -11.30 -4.31 -0.83
C TRP A 513 -12.05 -4.62 -2.13
N LYS A 514 -11.35 -4.88 -3.24
CA LYS A 514 -12.00 -5.34 -4.50
C LYS A 514 -12.75 -6.66 -4.28
N ARG A 515 -12.15 -7.68 -3.65
CA ARG A 515 -12.86 -8.92 -3.30
C ARG A 515 -14.03 -8.71 -2.36
N LEU A 516 -13.91 -7.78 -1.40
CA LEU A 516 -14.99 -7.43 -0.49
C LEU A 516 -16.13 -6.71 -1.24
N ASP A 517 -15.81 -5.72 -2.08
CA ASP A 517 -16.77 -4.95 -2.87
C ASP A 517 -17.42 -5.84 -3.96
N GLU A 518 -16.68 -6.75 -4.59
CA GLU A 518 -17.22 -7.77 -5.51
C GLU A 518 -18.12 -8.77 -4.77
N GLY A 519 -17.71 -9.25 -3.59
CA GLY A 519 -18.54 -10.12 -2.75
C GLY A 519 -19.83 -9.43 -2.28
N VAL A 520 -19.74 -8.14 -1.97
CA VAL A 520 -20.87 -7.27 -1.63
C VAL A 520 -21.72 -6.97 -2.87
N SER A 521 -21.16 -6.85 -4.06
CA SER A 521 -21.93 -6.62 -5.29
C SER A 521 -22.86 -7.79 -5.64
N ARG A 522 -22.41 -9.03 -5.39
CA ARG A 522 -23.20 -10.24 -5.68
C ARG A 522 -24.26 -10.57 -4.62
N HIS A 523 -24.07 -10.14 -3.37
CA HIS A 523 -24.92 -10.52 -2.24
C HIS A 523 -25.25 -9.37 -1.26
N GLY A 524 -25.19 -8.12 -1.71
CA GLY A 524 -25.21 -6.93 -0.84
C GLY A 524 -26.41 -6.84 0.10
N TRP A 525 -27.61 -7.20 -0.38
CA TRP A 525 -28.82 -7.20 0.46
C TRP A 525 -28.75 -8.23 1.59
N LYS A 526 -28.13 -9.40 1.37
CA LYS A 526 -27.96 -10.45 2.39
C LYS A 526 -27.02 -9.98 3.50
N ILE A 527 -25.96 -9.26 3.14
CA ILE A 527 -24.99 -8.71 4.10
C ILE A 527 -25.67 -7.64 4.96
N VAL A 528 -26.40 -6.71 4.34
CA VAL A 528 -27.18 -5.69 5.07
C VAL A 528 -28.17 -6.38 6.02
N ALA A 529 -28.99 -7.30 5.51
CA ALA A 529 -29.96 -8.04 6.31
C ALA A 529 -29.31 -8.74 7.51
N PHE A 530 -28.20 -9.45 7.31
CA PHE A 530 -27.47 -10.14 8.37
C PHE A 530 -26.94 -9.18 9.44
N THR A 531 -26.35 -8.05 9.03
CA THR A 531 -25.84 -7.04 9.98
C THR A 531 -26.93 -6.28 10.73
N ARG A 532 -28.16 -6.21 10.19
CA ARG A 532 -29.32 -5.61 10.87
C ARG A 532 -29.97 -6.55 11.87
N LEU A 533 -30.00 -7.84 11.56
CA LEU A 533 -30.52 -8.89 12.46
C LEU A 533 -29.55 -9.20 13.61
N ILE A 534 -28.25 -8.99 13.40
CA ILE A 534 -27.21 -9.29 14.38
C ILE A 534 -26.47 -8.00 14.77
N PRO A 535 -26.80 -7.39 15.92
CA PRO A 535 -26.25 -6.09 16.33
C PRO A 535 -24.82 -6.22 16.91
N VAL A 536 -23.88 -6.73 16.12
CA VAL A 536 -22.45 -6.80 16.49
C VAL A 536 -21.75 -5.46 16.33
N PHE A 537 -22.24 -4.62 15.41
CA PHE A 537 -21.60 -3.37 15.04
C PHE A 537 -22.51 -2.15 15.32
N PRO A 538 -21.93 -0.99 15.67
CA PRO A 538 -22.71 0.23 15.93
C PRO A 538 -23.52 0.67 14.70
N PHE A 539 -24.80 1.00 14.91
CA PHE A 539 -25.74 1.39 13.87
C PHE A 539 -25.23 2.54 12.98
N ASN A 540 -24.70 3.59 13.60
CA ASN A 540 -24.20 4.77 12.88
C ASN A 540 -23.02 4.41 11.98
N LEU A 541 -22.04 3.67 12.51
CA LEU A 541 -20.85 3.27 11.75
C LEU A 541 -21.21 2.37 10.55
N LEU A 542 -22.16 1.44 10.73
CA LEU A 542 -22.64 0.58 9.66
C LEU A 542 -23.24 1.38 8.50
N ASN A 543 -24.05 2.40 8.79
CA ASN A 543 -24.72 3.20 7.75
C ASN A 543 -23.70 3.90 6.84
N TYR A 544 -22.67 4.51 7.44
CA TYR A 544 -21.57 5.12 6.69
C TYR A 544 -20.74 4.07 5.96
N ALA A 545 -20.42 2.93 6.58
CA ALA A 545 -19.66 1.86 5.96
C ALA A 545 -20.35 1.31 4.70
N PHE A 546 -21.66 1.09 4.76
CA PHE A 546 -22.43 0.63 3.60
C PHE A 546 -22.51 1.67 2.48
N GLY A 547 -22.57 2.96 2.80
CA GLY A 547 -22.57 4.02 1.78
C GLY A 547 -21.31 4.06 0.92
N LEU A 548 -20.19 3.55 1.45
CA LEU A 548 -18.91 3.40 0.76
C LEU A 548 -18.84 2.16 -0.16
N THR A 549 -19.78 1.22 -0.02
CA THR A 549 -19.85 0.01 -0.85
C THR A 549 -20.68 0.22 -2.12
N SER A 550 -20.64 -0.76 -3.03
CA SER A 550 -21.42 -0.81 -4.28
C SER A 550 -22.91 -1.11 -4.15
N ILE A 551 -23.46 -1.26 -2.94
CA ILE A 551 -24.87 -1.65 -2.74
C ILE A 551 -25.83 -0.57 -3.27
N PRO A 552 -26.84 -0.88 -4.11
CA PRO A 552 -27.82 0.12 -4.54
C PRO A 552 -28.69 0.59 -3.36
N LEU A 553 -29.09 1.87 -3.37
CA LEU A 553 -29.87 2.48 -2.28
C LEU A 553 -31.17 1.71 -1.99
N GLY A 554 -31.87 1.25 -3.03
CA GLY A 554 -33.12 0.50 -2.88
C GLY A 554 -32.96 -0.81 -2.11
N HIS A 555 -31.91 -1.59 -2.41
CA HIS A 555 -31.62 -2.83 -1.66
C HIS A 555 -31.25 -2.54 -0.21
N TYR A 556 -30.45 -1.50 0.02
CA TYR A 556 -30.08 -1.08 1.37
C TYR A 556 -31.29 -0.61 2.18
N ALA A 557 -32.17 0.22 1.60
CA ALA A 557 -33.36 0.75 2.24
C ALA A 557 -34.37 -0.35 2.57
N LEU A 558 -34.68 -1.23 1.61
CA LEU A 558 -35.64 -2.32 1.81
C LEU A 558 -35.13 -3.35 2.83
N ALA A 559 -33.87 -3.78 2.72
CA ALA A 559 -33.29 -4.71 3.68
C ALA A 559 -33.21 -4.10 5.09
N SER A 560 -32.89 -2.80 5.17
CA SER A 560 -32.87 -2.06 6.44
C SER A 560 -34.27 -1.99 7.06
N PHE A 561 -35.28 -1.61 6.29
CA PHE A 561 -36.67 -1.54 6.75
C PHE A 561 -37.18 -2.88 7.27
N VAL A 562 -37.06 -3.95 6.47
CA VAL A 562 -37.60 -5.28 6.81
C VAL A 562 -36.85 -5.90 7.99
N CYS A 563 -35.51 -5.82 8.01
CA CYS A 563 -34.74 -6.50 9.04
C CYS A 563 -34.66 -5.73 10.37
N MET A 564 -34.90 -4.42 10.38
CA MET A 564 -35.02 -3.66 11.63
C MET A 564 -36.42 -3.75 12.26
N LEU A 565 -37.46 -4.05 11.47
CA LEU A 565 -38.83 -4.05 11.93
C LEU A 565 -39.09 -4.95 13.16
N PRO A 566 -38.61 -6.22 13.23
CA PRO A 566 -38.84 -7.07 14.39
C PRO A 566 -38.24 -6.51 15.69
N ALA A 567 -37.01 -5.99 15.62
CA ALA A 567 -36.36 -5.35 16.75
C ALA A 567 -37.07 -4.04 17.14
N CYS A 568 -37.49 -3.24 16.14
CA CYS A 568 -38.26 -2.02 16.36
C CYS A 568 -39.57 -2.29 17.12
N ILE A 569 -40.35 -3.30 16.69
CA ILE A 569 -41.58 -3.72 17.37
C ILE A 569 -41.29 -4.11 18.81
N ALA A 570 -40.28 -4.97 19.04
CA ALA A 570 -39.91 -5.43 20.37
C ALA A 570 -39.56 -4.27 21.33
N PHE A 571 -38.70 -3.35 20.88
CA PHE A 571 -38.28 -2.20 21.68
C PHE A 571 -39.40 -1.18 21.88
N ILE A 572 -40.24 -0.94 20.87
CA ILE A 572 -41.34 0.03 20.99
C ILE A 572 -42.41 -0.48 21.94
N VAL A 573 -42.86 -1.73 21.80
CA VAL A 573 -43.87 -2.35 22.69
C VAL A 573 -43.37 -2.40 24.13
N PHE A 574 -42.09 -2.73 24.33
CA PHE A 574 -41.45 -2.63 25.64
C PHE A 574 -41.44 -1.18 26.16
N SER A 575 -41.01 -0.20 25.36
CA SER A 575 -40.91 1.18 25.81
C SER A 575 -42.26 1.85 26.07
N SER A 576 -43.32 1.48 25.34
CA SER A 576 -44.67 2.01 25.55
C SER A 576 -45.29 1.57 26.87
N SER A 577 -44.82 0.48 27.46
CA SER A 577 -45.30 -0.03 28.76
C SER A 577 -44.46 0.44 29.96
N LEU A 578 -43.32 1.10 29.73
CA LEU A 578 -42.49 1.66 30.80
C LEU A 578 -43.22 2.65 31.71
N PRO A 579 -44.08 3.58 31.21
CA PRO A 579 -44.81 4.50 32.07
C PRO A 579 -45.77 3.80 33.05
N ASP A 580 -46.37 2.67 32.66
CA ASP A 580 -47.30 1.91 33.49
C ASP A 580 -46.56 1.01 34.49
N MET A 581 -45.40 0.48 34.11
CA MET A 581 -44.51 -0.25 35.01
C MET A 581 -44.02 0.65 36.17
N VAL A 582 -43.64 1.90 35.89
CA VAL A 582 -43.23 2.87 36.93
C VAL A 582 -44.37 3.17 37.91
N ARG A 583 -45.63 3.00 37.49
CA ARG A 583 -46.83 3.12 38.35
C ARG A 583 -47.19 1.81 39.07
N GLY A 584 -46.35 0.78 39.01
CA GLY A 584 -46.52 -0.49 39.69
C GLY A 584 -47.46 -1.49 39.00
N ARG A 585 -47.85 -1.26 37.74
CA ARG A 585 -48.73 -2.16 36.98
C ARG A 585 -47.94 -2.90 35.91
N ILE A 586 -47.92 -4.23 35.96
CA ILE A 586 -47.33 -5.07 34.92
C ILE A 586 -48.38 -5.26 33.83
N SER A 587 -48.22 -4.57 32.71
CA SER A 587 -49.14 -4.69 31.57
C SER A 587 -48.79 -5.93 30.71
N PRO A 588 -49.74 -6.54 30.01
CA PRO A 588 -49.47 -7.63 29.07
C PRO A 588 -48.44 -7.25 27.99
N GLU A 589 -48.45 -5.98 27.57
CA GLU A 589 -47.50 -5.42 26.59
C GLU A 589 -46.06 -5.41 27.12
N PHE A 590 -45.87 -5.26 28.43
CA PHE A 590 -44.54 -5.35 29.04
C PHE A 590 -43.95 -6.76 28.92
N ILE A 591 -44.75 -7.78 29.23
CA ILE A 591 -44.35 -9.19 29.14
C ILE A 591 -44.10 -9.59 27.68
N ILE A 592 -44.99 -9.16 26.76
CA ILE A 592 -44.85 -9.39 25.32
C ILE A 592 -43.59 -8.69 24.79
N GLY A 593 -43.36 -7.43 25.16
CA GLY A 593 -42.17 -6.68 24.77
C GLY A 593 -40.88 -7.33 25.26
N LEU A 594 -40.83 -7.76 26.52
CA LEU A 594 -39.67 -8.46 27.10
C LEU A 594 -39.42 -9.82 26.42
N ALA A 595 -40.48 -10.59 26.15
CA ALA A 595 -40.38 -11.85 25.43
C ALA A 595 -39.88 -11.66 23.99
N LEU A 596 -40.38 -10.64 23.28
CA LEU A 596 -39.93 -10.30 21.92
C LEU A 596 -38.47 -9.85 21.90
N ILE A 597 -38.03 -9.03 22.86
CA ILE A 597 -36.62 -8.66 23.00
C ILE A 597 -35.77 -9.90 23.24
N GLY A 598 -36.17 -10.79 24.16
CA GLY A 598 -35.48 -12.05 24.43
C GLY A 598 -35.36 -12.94 23.19
N ILE A 599 -36.44 -13.08 22.41
CA ILE A 599 -36.45 -13.82 21.14
C ILE A 599 -35.46 -13.20 20.16
N VAL A 600 -35.54 -11.88 19.92
CA VAL A 600 -34.65 -11.18 18.97
C VAL A 600 -33.18 -11.28 19.39
N MET A 601 -32.88 -11.17 20.69
CA MET A 601 -31.51 -11.31 21.21
C MET A 601 -30.99 -12.77 21.20
N SER A 602 -31.88 -13.76 21.18
CA SER A 602 -31.53 -15.18 21.10
C SER A 602 -31.13 -15.64 19.69
N VAL A 603 -31.60 -14.95 18.64
CA VAL A 603 -31.33 -15.29 17.22
C VAL A 603 -29.83 -15.36 16.89
N PRO A 604 -28.98 -14.39 17.29
CA PRO A 604 -27.52 -14.49 17.12
C PRO A 604 -26.87 -15.69 17.82
N VAL A 605 -27.37 -16.04 19.01
CA VAL A 605 -26.82 -17.11 19.86
C VAL A 605 -27.18 -18.48 19.26
N LEU A 606 -28.45 -18.68 18.90
CA LEU A 606 -28.95 -19.89 18.24
C LEU A 606 -28.25 -20.12 16.90
N HIS A 607 -28.05 -19.08 16.09
CA HIS A 607 -27.32 -19.19 14.83
C HIS A 607 -25.85 -19.57 15.02
N ARG A 608 -25.16 -19.05 16.06
CA ARG A 608 -23.78 -19.49 16.40
C ARG A 608 -23.74 -20.96 16.79
N ILE A 609 -24.67 -21.43 17.62
CA ILE A 609 -24.76 -22.82 18.08
C ILE A 609 -25.02 -23.77 16.89
N PHE A 610 -25.97 -23.42 16.01
CA PHE A 610 -26.26 -24.20 14.80
C PHE A 610 -25.07 -24.28 13.83
N LYS A 611 -24.37 -23.16 13.60
CA LYS A 611 -23.19 -23.13 12.72
C LYS A 611 -22.01 -23.94 13.29
N HIS A 612 -21.85 -23.99 14.61
CA HIS A 612 -20.81 -24.79 15.27
C HIS A 612 -21.10 -26.30 15.21
N LYS A 613 -22.38 -26.70 15.23
CA LYS A 613 -22.82 -28.10 15.12
C LYS A 613 -22.65 -28.68 13.71
N PHE A 614 -22.76 -27.86 12.66
CA PHE A 614 -22.63 -28.29 11.26
C PHE A 614 -21.21 -28.20 10.69
N LYS A 615 -20.25 -27.59 11.42
CA LYS A 615 -18.84 -27.53 11.00
C LYS A 615 -17.98 -28.69 11.54
N ASN A 616 -18.55 -29.50 12.45
CA ASN A 616 -17.93 -30.67 13.08
C ASN A 616 -18.59 -32.00 12.64
N LYS A 617 -19.18 -32.03 11.45
CA LYS A 617 -19.62 -33.26 10.77
C LYS A 617 -18.98 -33.32 9.40
#